data_AF-A0A954NRI6-F1
#
_entry.id   AF-A0A954NRI6-F1
#
_cell.length_a   1.000
_cell.length_b   1.000
_cell.length_c   1.000
_cell.angle_alpha   90.00
_cell.angle_beta   90.00
_cell.angle_gamma   90.00
#
_symmetry.space_group_name_H-M   'P 1'
#
loop_
_entity.id
_entity.type
_entity.pdbx_description
1 polymer ?
#
loop_
_entity_poly.entity_id
_entity_poly.type
_entity_poly.pdbx_seq_one_letter_code
_entity_poly.pdbx_strand_id
1 'polypeptide(L)' 'MVLTLRWWPGRRHLKSASRTARTIVRPQLTEAQWLRMADLFPDKPMTRAGGRPLIPPRPCLEGILWILTSGARWKD' A
#
# COMPACT_ATOMS: atom_id res chain seq x y z
N MET A 1 -19.21 35.16 9.53
CA MET A 1 -18.77 34.32 8.40
C MET A 1 -18.14 33.06 8.96
N VAL A 2 -18.88 31.95 9.02
CA VAL A 2 -18.39 30.67 9.56
C VAL A 2 -17.68 29.93 8.43
N LEU A 3 -16.34 29.87 8.50
CA LEU A 3 -15.53 29.11 7.54
C LEU A 3 -15.73 27.61 7.83
N THR A 4 -16.60 26.97 7.05
CA THR A 4 -16.71 25.51 7.00
C THR A 4 -15.44 24.93 6.41
N LEU A 5 -14.65 24.23 7.22
CA LEU A 5 -13.51 23.41 6.80
C LEU A 5 -14.02 22.27 5.91
N ARG A 6 -14.07 22.55 4.61
CA ARG A 6 -14.54 21.63 3.59
C ARG A 6 -13.48 20.55 3.36
N TRP A 7 -13.82 19.34 3.80
CA TRP A 7 -13.52 18.08 3.15
C TRP A 7 -12.03 17.76 2.88
N TRP A 8 -11.48 16.92 3.76
CA TRP A 8 -10.35 16.04 3.39
C TRP A 8 -10.78 15.21 2.17
N PRO A 9 -10.03 15.15 1.05
CA PRO A 9 -10.45 14.34 -0.08
C PRO A 9 -10.28 12.90 0.36
N GLY A 10 -11.40 12.21 0.60
CA GLY A 10 -11.43 10.78 0.84
C GLY A 10 -10.52 10.09 -0.17
N ARG A 11 -9.67 9.18 0.35
CA ARG A 11 -8.65 8.41 -0.37
C ARG A 11 -8.93 8.44 -1.87
N ARG A 12 -8.33 9.40 -2.59
CA ARG A 12 -8.18 9.24 -4.03
C ARG A 12 -7.37 7.97 -4.12
N HIS A 13 -8.03 6.89 -4.56
CA HIS A 13 -7.42 5.61 -4.86
C HIS A 13 -6.11 5.97 -5.53
N LEU A 14 -5.00 5.86 -4.80
CA LEU A 14 -3.69 6.21 -5.33
C LEU A 14 -3.56 5.25 -6.50
N LYS A 15 -3.78 5.76 -7.71
CA LYS A 15 -3.48 5.00 -8.92
C LYS A 15 -2.02 4.67 -8.71
N SER A 16 -1.75 3.38 -8.44
CA SER A 16 -0.41 2.82 -8.29
C SER A 16 0.48 3.62 -9.22
N ALA A 17 1.41 4.40 -8.64
CA ALA A 17 2.21 5.35 -9.38
C ALA A 17 2.62 4.69 -10.68
N SER A 18 2.25 5.35 -11.79
CA SER A 18 2.36 4.86 -13.14
C SER A 18 3.58 3.97 -13.25
N ARG A 19 3.37 2.68 -13.57
CA ARG A 19 4.44 1.76 -13.95
C ARG A 19 5.11 2.39 -15.17
N THR A 20 6.06 3.30 -14.95
CA THR A 20 7.01 3.71 -15.98
C THR A 20 7.55 2.42 -16.54
N ALA A 21 7.45 2.25 -17.86
CA ALA A 21 7.53 1.00 -18.60
C ALA A 21 8.88 0.24 -18.53
N ARG A 22 9.65 0.37 -17.45
CA ARG A 22 11.04 -0.09 -17.35
C ARG A 22 11.26 -1.28 -16.43
N THR A 23 10.27 -1.76 -15.67
CA THR A 23 10.43 -2.98 -14.88
C THR A 23 9.10 -3.70 -14.71
N ILE A 24 8.91 -4.81 -15.44
CA ILE A 24 7.83 -5.76 -15.13
C ILE A 24 8.27 -6.47 -13.85
N VAL A 25 7.90 -5.92 -12.69
CA VAL A 25 8.10 -6.60 -11.42
C VAL A 25 7.16 -7.79 -11.41
N ARG A 26 7.74 -9.00 -11.44
CA ARG A 26 6.97 -10.23 -11.27
C ARG A 26 6.39 -10.21 -9.84
N PRO A 27 5.07 -10.28 -9.66
CA PRO A 27 4.49 -10.35 -8.33
C PRO A 27 4.90 -11.67 -7.67
N GLN A 28 5.22 -11.60 -6.38
CA GLN A 28 5.54 -12.75 -5.54
C GLN A 28 4.29 -13.57 -5.22
N LEU A 29 3.12 -12.91 -5.15
CA LEU A 29 1.84 -13.57 -4.91
C LEU A 29 0.93 -13.53 -6.14
N THR A 30 0.27 -14.64 -6.40
CA THR A 30 -0.87 -14.68 -7.31
C THR A 30 -2.07 -13.94 -6.70
N GLU A 31 -3.00 -13.49 -7.55
CA GLU A 31 -4.24 -12.86 -7.07
C GLU A 31 -5.04 -13.79 -6.16
N ALA A 32 -5.11 -15.08 -6.50
CA ALA A 32 -5.82 -16.08 -5.69
C ALA A 32 -5.23 -16.22 -4.28
N GLN A 33 -3.89 -16.22 -4.16
CA GLN A 33 -3.23 -16.27 -2.85
C GLN A 33 -3.47 -14.98 -2.06
N TRP A 34 -3.42 -13.82 -2.72
CA TRP A 34 -3.70 -12.54 -2.09
C TRP A 34 -5.13 -12.51 -1.51
N LEU A 35 -6.13 -12.92 -2.28
CA LEU A 35 -7.53 -12.94 -1.86
C LEU A 35 -7.79 -13.83 -0.63
N ARG A 36 -6.96 -14.86 -0.40
CA ARG A 36 -7.07 -15.75 0.77
C ARG A 36 -6.59 -15.14 2.08
N MET A 37 -5.77 -14.08 2.01
CA MET A 37 -5.16 -13.44 3.18
C MET A 37 -5.54 -11.96 3.30
N ALA A 38 -6.20 -11.38 2.31
CA ALA A 38 -6.52 -9.95 2.27
C ALA A 38 -7.37 -9.51 3.46
N ASP A 39 -8.20 -10.39 4.00
CA ASP A 39 -9.03 -10.20 5.18
C ASP A 39 -8.22 -10.01 6.48
N LEU A 40 -6.99 -10.50 6.53
CA LEU A 40 -6.07 -10.32 7.66
C LEU A 40 -5.52 -8.88 7.76
N PHE A 41 -5.71 -8.05 6.73
CA PHE A 41 -5.22 -6.69 6.66
C PHE A 41 -6.37 -5.67 6.66
N PRO A 42 -7.01 -5.40 7.81
CA PRO A 42 -8.14 -4.50 7.87
C PRO A 42 -7.76 -3.06 7.52
N ASP A 43 -8.60 -2.42 6.72
CA ASP A 43 -8.44 -1.03 6.32
C ASP A 43 -8.66 -0.09 7.52
N LYS A 44 -7.59 0.52 8.02
CA LYS A 44 -7.68 1.53 9.09
C LYS A 44 -7.83 2.93 8.50
N PRO A 45 -8.88 3.70 8.85
CA PRO A 45 -8.98 5.11 8.45
C PRO A 45 -7.90 5.95 9.16
N MET A 46 -7.49 7.04 8.52
CA MET A 46 -6.61 8.02 9.18
C MET A 46 -7.34 8.66 10.37
N THR A 47 -6.64 8.83 11.48
CA THR A 47 -7.17 9.49 12.67
C THR A 47 -7.25 11.00 12.44
N ARG A 48 -8.12 11.69 13.20
CA ARG A 48 -8.23 13.16 13.15
C ARG A 48 -6.93 13.88 13.53
N ALA A 49 -6.08 13.22 14.30
CA ALA A 49 -4.75 13.73 14.68
C ALA A 49 -3.77 13.78 13.48
N GLY A 50 -4.13 13.21 12.32
CA GLY A 50 -3.27 13.17 11.16
C GLY A 50 -2.17 12.11 11.28
N GLY A 51 -1.04 12.37 10.64
CA GLY A 51 0.11 11.45 10.57
C GLY A 51 0.40 10.97 9.15
N ARG A 52 1.41 10.10 9.03
CA ARG A 52 1.82 9.54 7.72
C ARG A 52 0.67 8.69 7.15
N PRO A 53 0.23 8.94 5.91
CA PRO A 53 -0.75 8.09 5.25
C PRO A 53 -0.29 6.63 5.20
N LEU A 54 -1.21 5.71 5.46
CA LEU A 54 -0.92 4.28 5.43
C LEU A 54 -0.70 3.84 3.97
N ILE A 55 0.36 3.06 3.75
CA ILE A 55 0.60 2.40 2.46
C ILE A 55 -0.31 1.16 2.40
N PRO A 56 -0.88 0.82 1.23
CA PRO A 56 -1.67 -0.40 1.07
C PRO A 56 -0.89 -1.65 1.52
N PRO A 57 -1.54 -2.67 2.12
CA PRO A 57 -0.83 -3.82 2.66
C PRO A 57 -0.12 -4.68 1.60
N ARG A 58 -0.75 -4.87 0.43
CA ARG A 58 -0.22 -5.70 -0.66
C ARG A 58 1.21 -5.34 -1.11
N PRO A 59 1.52 -4.09 -1.51
CA PRO A 59 2.88 -3.74 -1.93
C PRO A 59 3.91 -3.91 -0.81
N CYS A 60 3.53 -3.74 0.46
CA CYS A 60 4.41 -4.02 1.59
C CYS A 60 4.73 -5.51 1.70
N LEU A 61 3.71 -6.38 1.60
CA LEU A 61 3.88 -7.83 1.65
C LEU A 61 4.72 -8.36 0.48
N GLU A 62 4.47 -7.85 -0.73
CA GLU A 62 5.27 -8.16 -1.93
C GLU A 62 6.75 -7.83 -1.73
N GLY A 63 7.06 -6.67 -1.15
CA GLY A 63 8.43 -6.28 -0.82
C GLY A 63 9.09 -7.21 0.21
N ILE A 64 8.37 -7.58 1.27
CA ILE A 64 8.86 -8.52 2.28
C ILE A 64 9.16 -9.88 1.65
N LEU A 65 8.23 -10.42 0.87
CA LEU A 65 8.41 -11.71 0.19
C LEU A 65 9.56 -11.66 -0.81
N TRP A 66 9.74 -10.55 -1.51
CA TRP A 66 10.89 -10.37 -2.40
C TRP A 66 12.21 -10.41 -1.62
N ILE A 67 12.31 -9.74 -0.47
CA ILE A 67 13.51 -9.78 0.38
C ILE A 67 13.78 -11.21 0.86
N LEU A 68 12.75 -11.89 1.39
CA LEU A 68 12.88 -13.25 1.93
C LEU A 68 13.27 -14.29 0.87
N THR A 69 12.76 -14.15 -0.36
CA THR A 69 13.05 -15.09 -1.45
C THR A 69 14.37 -14.79 -2.17
N SER A 70 14.74 -13.52 -2.31
CA SER A 70 15.97 -13.11 -2.99
C SER A 70 17.22 -13.11 -2.09
N GLY A 71 17.03 -13.08 -0.76
CA GLY A 71 18.12 -12.88 0.20
C GLY A 71 18.70 -11.46 0.18
N ALA A 72 17.97 -10.48 -0.36
CA ALA A 72 18.41 -9.09 -0.36
C ALA A 72 18.69 -8.60 1.07
N ARG A 73 19.80 -7.88 1.26
CA ARG A 73 20.13 -7.32 2.57
C ARG A 73 19.20 -6.13 2.85
N TRP A 74 18.77 -6.01 4.11
CA TRP A 74 18.20 -4.76 4.59
C TRP A 74 19.26 -3.68 4.55
N LYS A 75 18.83 -2.45 4.30
CA LYS A 75 19.72 -1.30 4.46
C LYS A 75 20.02 -1.18 5.94
N ASP A 76 21.28 -1.42 6.29
CA ASP A 76 21.85 -1.14 7.61
C ASP A 76 21.90 0.38 7.86
#